data_AF-A0A9P7S564-F1
#
_entry.id   AF-A0A9P7S564-F1
#
_cell.length_a   1.000
_cell.length_b   1.000
_cell.length_c   1.000
_cell.angle_alpha   90.00
_cell.angle_beta   90.00
_cell.angle_gamma   90.00
#
_symmetry.space_group_name_H-M   'P 1'
#
loop_
_entity.id
_entity.type
_entity.pdbx_description
1 polymer ?
#
loop_
_entity_poly.entity_id
_entity_poly.type
_entity_poly.pdbx_seq_one_letter_code
_entity_poly.pdbx_strand_id
1 'polypeptide(L)'
;MVAYPIPTGERLAKLRELMQKKENDVTAYIVPSEDQHGSEYSAECDERRAFISGFDGSAGLAIVTLKEAFLFTDGRYFLQAGQQLDDNWTLMKQGLPDVPTWQEFLNNNLEEKSRIGLDPTLITFDDSETLSKSLKPRNSSLVSISQNLVDEVWDTQRPPRPKNPIVHLDEKFSGESHTSKLDRVKVAITDPSSSKASYPGAKPLDGASSIRKVLVLTALDDIAWLFNLRGSDIACNPVFFAYAVVHLDDTKPRAILFAQKESLDEGNNLGDTLGVEVEIRPYDEVWTYLKSLSEKLRKEVEGKTDVDKKVVLLSDKSSLAVAEAFGEEIITTAPSPVTALKAIKNPVELEGFRQSHIRDGVALARYFAWLEEALANGKILTEWQGSERLEEFRSQLKSFKGLSFPTISSTGPNGAIIHYHPTSTESAIIKQEQIYLCDSGGLYLESLLSVHADEIFLAQFEDGTTDVTRTWHFGQPTEEEKRAATRVLQGHIAIDTAVFPNGTTGS
;
A
#
# COMPACT_ATOMS: atom_id res chain seq x y z
N MET A 1 -7.63 -2.69 30.09
CA MET A 1 -8.11 -4.09 30.14
C MET A 1 -7.51 -4.77 28.92
N VAL A 2 -6.96 -5.97 29.05
CA VAL A 2 -6.41 -6.71 27.89
C VAL A 2 -7.61 -7.25 27.12
N ALA A 3 -7.80 -6.87 25.84
CA ALA A 3 -8.80 -7.50 24.99
C ALA A 3 -8.56 -9.01 24.95
N TYR A 4 -9.65 -9.78 25.10
CA TYR A 4 -9.57 -11.21 24.89
C TYR A 4 -9.44 -11.49 23.38
N PRO A 5 -8.60 -12.45 22.96
CA PRO A 5 -8.52 -12.87 21.57
C PRO A 5 -9.88 -13.21 20.97
N ILE A 6 -10.09 -12.87 19.69
CA ILE A 6 -11.30 -13.26 18.96
C ILE A 6 -11.24 -14.77 18.72
N PRO A 7 -12.22 -15.59 19.15
CA PRO A 7 -12.20 -17.02 18.89
C PRO A 7 -12.27 -17.34 17.38
N THR A 8 -11.29 -18.08 16.88
CA THR A 8 -11.13 -18.37 15.44
C THR A 8 -11.38 -19.83 15.05
N GLY A 9 -11.63 -20.71 16.04
CA GLY A 9 -11.77 -22.16 15.82
C GLY A 9 -12.83 -22.55 14.76
N GLU A 10 -14.01 -21.92 14.77
CA GLU A 10 -15.04 -22.17 13.75
C GLU A 10 -14.63 -21.68 12.35
N ARG A 11 -13.91 -20.54 12.27
CA ARG A 11 -13.43 -19.99 11.00
C ARG A 11 -12.39 -20.94 10.38
N LEU A 12 -11.45 -21.43 11.19
CA LEU A 12 -10.44 -22.40 10.78
C LEU A 12 -11.04 -23.75 10.38
N ALA A 13 -12.06 -24.23 11.10
CA ALA A 13 -12.74 -25.48 10.75
C ALA A 13 -13.39 -25.39 9.36
N LYS A 14 -14.16 -24.33 9.10
CA LYS A 14 -14.78 -24.08 7.79
C LYS A 14 -13.74 -23.95 6.67
N LEU A 15 -12.65 -23.20 6.91
CA LEU A 15 -11.57 -23.07 5.92
C LEU A 15 -10.97 -24.44 5.57
N ARG A 16 -10.71 -25.29 6.57
CA ARG A 16 -10.16 -26.64 6.35
C ARG A 16 -11.13 -27.57 5.62
N GLU A 17 -12.44 -27.40 5.80
CA GLU A 17 -13.45 -28.12 5.00
C GLU A 17 -13.40 -27.69 3.53
N LEU A 18 -13.31 -26.38 3.26
CA LEU A 18 -13.17 -25.83 1.91
C LEU A 18 -11.88 -26.31 1.23
N MET A 19 -10.76 -26.31 1.94
CA MET A 19 -9.46 -26.79 1.44
C MET A 19 -9.52 -28.24 0.94
N GLN A 20 -10.30 -29.10 1.61
CA GLN A 20 -10.44 -30.53 1.29
C GLN A 20 -11.47 -30.82 0.20
N LYS A 21 -12.26 -29.84 -0.24
CA LYS A 21 -13.17 -30.02 -1.38
C LYS A 21 -12.36 -30.41 -2.61
N LYS A 22 -12.91 -31.31 -3.43
CA LYS A 22 -12.20 -31.93 -4.57
C LYS A 22 -11.73 -30.91 -5.61
N GLU A 23 -12.47 -29.81 -5.78
CA GLU A 23 -12.11 -28.71 -6.67
C GLU A 23 -10.89 -27.91 -6.20
N ASN A 24 -10.60 -27.90 -4.90
CA ASN A 24 -9.46 -27.20 -4.31
C ASN A 24 -8.30 -28.18 -4.08
N ASP A 25 -8.54 -29.25 -3.33
CA ASP A 25 -7.59 -30.31 -2.99
C ASP A 25 -6.23 -29.76 -2.53
N VAL A 26 -6.23 -28.97 -1.45
CA VAL A 26 -5.03 -28.34 -0.90
C VAL A 26 -4.77 -28.74 0.55
N THR A 27 -3.50 -28.91 0.90
CA THR A 27 -3.04 -29.32 2.23
C THR A 27 -2.59 -28.14 3.10
N ALA A 28 -2.32 -26.99 2.48
CA ALA A 28 -2.07 -25.72 3.12
C ALA A 28 -2.72 -24.58 2.32
N TYR A 29 -3.11 -23.49 2.98
CA TYR A 29 -3.66 -22.29 2.35
C TYR A 29 -2.96 -21.04 2.89
N ILE A 30 -2.55 -20.15 1.98
CA ILE A 30 -1.85 -18.90 2.30
C ILE A 30 -2.86 -17.75 2.29
N VAL A 31 -2.80 -16.92 3.32
CA VAL A 31 -3.62 -15.70 3.46
C VAL A 31 -2.69 -14.51 3.78
N PRO A 32 -2.24 -13.77 2.75
CA PRO A 32 -1.43 -12.56 2.94
C PRO A 32 -2.27 -11.39 3.48
N SER A 33 -1.62 -10.26 3.78
CA SER A 33 -2.30 -9.04 4.28
C SER A 33 -2.76 -8.12 3.14
N GLU A 34 -2.01 -8.17 2.05
CA GLU A 34 -2.14 -7.34 0.88
C GLU A 34 -3.42 -7.66 0.10
N ASP A 35 -3.95 -6.67 -0.61
CA ASP A 35 -5.05 -6.82 -1.55
C ASP A 35 -4.55 -7.20 -2.97
N GLN A 36 -5.46 -7.21 -3.95
CA GLN A 36 -5.13 -7.57 -5.34
C GLN A 36 -4.24 -6.55 -6.08
N HIS A 37 -3.92 -5.45 -5.42
CA HIS A 37 -3.10 -4.35 -5.92
C HIS A 37 -1.77 -4.22 -5.17
N GLY A 38 -1.52 -5.06 -4.16
CA GLY A 38 -0.33 -4.99 -3.32
C GLY A 38 -0.34 -3.81 -2.36
N SER A 39 -1.51 -3.34 -1.94
CA SER A 39 -1.64 -2.22 -1.01
C SER A 39 -1.10 -2.57 0.37
N GLU A 40 -0.37 -1.65 1.01
CA GLU A 40 0.12 -1.80 2.39
C GLU A 40 -1.02 -1.73 3.42
N TYR A 41 -1.95 -0.79 3.21
CA TYR A 41 -3.22 -0.74 3.94
C TYR A 41 -4.31 -1.25 3.02
N SER A 42 -5.15 -2.16 3.51
CA SER A 42 -6.28 -2.70 2.76
C SER A 42 -7.60 -2.05 3.18
N ALA A 43 -8.59 -2.11 2.30
CA ALA A 43 -9.97 -1.83 2.70
C ALA A 43 -10.50 -2.98 3.56
N GLU A 44 -11.50 -2.73 4.42
CA GLU A 44 -12.07 -3.72 5.34
C GLU A 44 -12.50 -5.03 4.63
N CYS A 45 -12.97 -4.95 3.38
CA CYS A 45 -13.36 -6.11 2.59
C CYS A 45 -12.19 -7.03 2.18
N ASP A 46 -10.96 -6.54 2.25
CA ASP A 46 -9.74 -7.28 1.88
C ASP A 46 -8.89 -7.65 3.11
N GLU A 47 -9.32 -7.33 4.34
CA GLU A 47 -8.68 -7.69 5.63
C GLU A 47 -8.85 -9.19 6.00
N ARG A 48 -8.67 -10.08 5.03
CA ARG A 48 -8.89 -11.53 5.14
C ARG A 48 -8.05 -12.16 6.25
N ARG A 49 -6.79 -11.75 6.37
CA ARG A 49 -5.88 -12.23 7.43
C ARG A 49 -6.39 -11.81 8.81
N ALA A 50 -6.86 -10.58 8.97
CA ALA A 50 -7.44 -10.12 10.23
C ALA A 50 -8.73 -10.89 10.56
N PHE A 51 -9.60 -11.11 9.58
CA PHE A 51 -10.79 -11.92 9.78
C PHE A 51 -10.46 -13.37 10.17
N ILE A 52 -9.56 -14.07 9.46
CA ILE A 52 -9.31 -15.48 9.74
C ILE A 52 -8.56 -15.70 11.06
N SER A 53 -7.67 -14.76 11.45
CA SER A 53 -6.76 -14.92 12.61
C SER A 53 -7.10 -14.10 13.84
N GLY A 54 -7.87 -13.02 13.70
CA GLY A 54 -8.10 -12.02 14.75
C GLY A 54 -6.97 -10.99 14.90
N PHE A 55 -5.86 -11.14 14.16
CA PHE A 55 -4.74 -10.18 14.19
C PHE A 55 -4.90 -9.08 13.13
N ASP A 56 -4.97 -7.82 13.57
CA ASP A 56 -5.29 -6.64 12.75
C ASP A 56 -4.09 -5.72 12.46
N GLY A 57 -2.86 -6.10 12.80
CA GLY A 57 -1.66 -5.31 12.44
C GLY A 57 -1.50 -5.15 10.92
N SER A 58 -0.80 -4.13 10.41
CA SER A 58 -0.76 -3.89 8.96
C SER A 58 0.05 -4.94 8.18
N ALA A 59 1.00 -5.63 8.83
CA ALA A 59 1.87 -6.59 8.16
C ALA A 59 1.75 -8.00 8.76
N GLY A 60 1.63 -8.99 7.87
CA GLY A 60 1.73 -10.40 8.23
C GLY A 60 1.27 -11.36 7.15
N LEU A 61 1.43 -12.65 7.39
CA LEU A 61 0.99 -13.70 6.49
C LEU A 61 0.52 -14.90 7.31
N ALA A 62 -0.71 -15.33 7.07
CA ALA A 62 -1.27 -16.52 7.70
C ALA A 62 -1.06 -17.75 6.79
N ILE A 63 -0.66 -18.86 7.40
CA ILE A 63 -0.61 -20.19 6.77
C ILE A 63 -1.52 -21.10 7.56
N VAL A 64 -2.55 -21.64 6.93
CA VAL A 64 -3.46 -22.62 7.53
C VAL A 64 -3.21 -23.97 6.90
N THR A 65 -2.84 -24.96 7.70
CA THR A 65 -2.76 -26.36 7.27
C THR A 65 -4.03 -27.10 7.69
N LEU A 66 -4.16 -28.37 7.28
CA LEU A 66 -5.27 -29.22 7.71
C LEU A 66 -5.33 -29.43 9.24
N LYS A 67 -4.25 -29.13 9.98
CA LYS A 67 -4.14 -29.40 11.42
C LYS A 67 -3.75 -28.18 12.25
N GLU A 68 -2.95 -27.28 11.70
CA GLU A 68 -2.31 -26.17 12.42
C GLU A 68 -2.57 -24.84 11.70
N ALA A 69 -2.29 -23.73 12.38
CA ALA A 69 -2.35 -22.39 11.81
C ALA A 69 -1.17 -21.56 12.32
N PHE A 70 -0.54 -20.80 11.44
CA PHE A 70 0.67 -20.04 11.71
C PHE A 70 0.48 -18.59 11.24
N LEU A 71 0.89 -17.62 12.05
CA LEU A 71 0.89 -16.21 11.66
C LEU A 71 2.33 -15.69 11.67
N PHE A 72 2.82 -15.28 10.51
CA PHE A 72 4.10 -14.62 10.34
C PHE A 72 3.90 -13.11 10.42
N THR A 73 4.72 -12.42 11.20
CA THR A 73 4.77 -10.95 11.23
C THR A 73 6.15 -10.49 11.71
N ASP A 74 6.44 -9.20 11.57
CA ASP A 74 7.72 -8.59 11.94
C ASP A 74 7.73 -7.98 13.35
N GLY A 75 8.89 -7.47 13.76
CA GLY A 75 9.15 -6.97 15.11
C GLY A 75 8.22 -5.86 15.60
N ARG A 76 7.54 -5.14 14.70
CA ARG A 76 6.54 -4.12 15.05
C ARG A 76 5.33 -4.72 15.77
N TYR A 77 5.03 -5.99 15.50
CA TYR A 77 3.74 -6.61 15.82
C TYR A 77 3.82 -7.80 16.78
N PHE A 78 5.00 -8.19 17.27
CA PHE A 78 5.14 -9.37 18.14
C PHE A 78 4.28 -9.30 19.42
N LEU A 79 4.18 -8.12 20.03
CA LEU A 79 3.39 -7.93 21.25
C LEU A 79 1.89 -7.95 20.94
N GLN A 80 1.47 -7.22 19.90
CA GLN A 80 0.08 -7.14 19.45
C GLN A 80 -0.44 -8.52 19.01
N ALA A 81 0.31 -9.24 18.17
CA ALA A 81 -0.07 -10.58 17.74
C ALA A 81 -0.16 -11.56 18.92
N GLY A 82 0.74 -11.46 19.90
CA GLY A 82 0.68 -12.27 21.13
C GLY A 82 -0.53 -11.98 22.03
N GLN A 83 -1.20 -10.84 21.86
CA GLN A 83 -2.41 -10.48 22.59
C GLN A 83 -3.69 -10.79 21.80
N GLN A 84 -3.65 -10.70 20.48
CA GLN A 84 -4.83 -10.82 19.61
C GLN A 84 -5.09 -12.25 19.11
N LEU A 85 -4.05 -13.07 18.97
CA LEU A 85 -4.18 -14.45 18.53
C LEU A 85 -4.72 -15.34 19.65
N ASP A 86 -5.66 -16.23 19.31
CA ASP A 86 -6.11 -17.29 20.21
C ASP A 86 -5.19 -18.52 20.17
N ASP A 87 -5.46 -19.51 21.01
CA ASP A 87 -4.64 -20.72 21.15
C ASP A 87 -4.60 -21.63 19.90
N ASN A 88 -5.37 -21.32 18.85
CA ASN A 88 -5.31 -22.07 17.59
C ASN A 88 -4.11 -21.66 16.70
N TRP A 89 -3.47 -20.53 16.99
CA TRP A 89 -2.42 -19.95 16.16
C TRP A 89 -1.04 -20.04 16.80
N THR A 90 -0.05 -20.36 15.98
CA THR A 90 1.37 -20.24 16.33
C THR A 90 1.94 -18.95 15.74
N LEU A 91 2.40 -18.04 16.60
CA LEU A 91 3.07 -16.80 16.18
C LEU A 91 4.51 -17.09 15.71
N MET A 92 4.79 -16.76 14.45
CA MET A 92 6.09 -16.88 13.81
C MET A 92 6.75 -15.50 13.73
N LYS A 93 7.68 -15.23 14.66
CA LYS A 93 8.35 -13.93 14.83
C LYS A 93 9.48 -13.72 13.82
N GLN A 94 9.16 -13.20 12.63
CA GLN A 94 10.10 -13.07 11.52
C GLN A 94 11.31 -12.19 11.88
N GLY A 95 12.48 -12.55 11.35
CA GLY A 95 13.74 -11.83 11.57
C GLY A 95 14.52 -12.28 12.80
N LEU A 96 13.97 -13.17 13.64
CA LEU A 96 14.74 -13.82 14.70
C LEU A 96 15.58 -14.99 14.12
N PRO A 97 16.80 -15.25 14.65
CA PRO A 97 17.74 -16.21 14.06
C PRO A 97 17.22 -17.64 13.83
N ASP A 98 16.23 -18.08 14.61
CA ASP A 98 15.70 -19.45 14.58
C ASP A 98 14.27 -19.56 14.02
N VAL A 99 13.72 -18.46 13.48
CA VAL A 99 12.39 -18.45 12.88
C VAL A 99 12.53 -18.43 11.37
N PRO A 100 12.03 -19.47 10.65
CA PRO A 100 12.10 -19.48 9.19
C PRO A 100 11.25 -18.34 8.62
N THR A 101 11.65 -17.85 7.44
CA THR A 101 10.74 -17.07 6.60
C THR A 101 9.52 -17.92 6.22
N TRP A 102 8.41 -17.30 5.84
CA TRP A 102 7.22 -18.06 5.44
C TRP A 102 7.50 -18.91 4.19
N GLN A 103 8.36 -18.45 3.28
CA GLN A 103 8.81 -19.21 2.11
C GLN A 103 9.61 -20.45 2.54
N GLU A 104 10.58 -20.28 3.45
CA GLU A 104 11.34 -21.40 4.00
C GLU A 104 10.45 -22.37 4.76
N PHE A 105 9.43 -21.88 5.47
CA PHE A 105 8.47 -22.72 6.17
C PHE A 105 7.66 -23.58 5.20
N LEU A 106 7.11 -22.98 4.15
CA LEU A 106 6.37 -23.72 3.10
C LEU A 106 7.25 -24.79 2.44
N ASN A 107 8.53 -24.48 2.21
CA ASN A 107 9.44 -25.42 1.59
C ASN A 107 9.92 -26.50 2.57
N ASN A 108 10.35 -26.15 3.78
CA ASN A 108 11.09 -27.07 4.65
C ASN A 108 10.22 -27.76 5.70
N ASN A 109 9.13 -27.12 6.14
CA ASN A 109 8.35 -27.54 7.29
C ASN A 109 7.03 -28.22 6.92
N LEU A 110 6.56 -28.09 5.67
CA LEU A 110 5.41 -28.85 5.18
C LEU A 110 5.80 -30.25 4.70
N GLU A 111 4.84 -31.17 4.73
CA GLU A 111 5.01 -32.54 4.21
C GLU A 111 5.37 -32.51 2.71
N GLU A 112 6.14 -33.50 2.24
CA GLU A 112 6.39 -33.66 0.81
C GLU A 112 5.06 -33.85 0.04
N LYS A 113 5.06 -33.47 -1.24
CA LYS A 113 3.85 -33.51 -2.10
C LYS A 113 2.70 -32.63 -1.60
N SER A 114 3.01 -31.60 -0.82
CA SER A 114 2.02 -30.62 -0.37
C SER A 114 1.46 -29.83 -1.55
N ARG A 115 0.14 -29.61 -1.51
CA ARG A 115 -0.60 -28.77 -2.45
C ARG A 115 -0.96 -27.51 -1.72
N ILE A 116 -0.29 -26.41 -2.05
CA ILE A 116 -0.36 -25.15 -1.30
C ILE A 116 -1.26 -24.20 -2.07
N GLY A 117 -2.48 -24.01 -1.57
CA GLY A 117 -3.48 -23.13 -2.17
C GLY A 117 -3.21 -21.68 -1.84
N LEU A 118 -3.51 -20.80 -2.79
CA LEU A 118 -3.53 -19.36 -2.60
C LEU A 118 -4.49 -18.72 -3.61
N ASP A 119 -4.96 -17.52 -3.30
CA ASP A 119 -5.60 -16.66 -4.29
C ASP A 119 -4.52 -16.00 -5.17
N PRO A 120 -4.47 -16.27 -6.49
CA PRO A 120 -3.40 -15.79 -7.37
C PRO A 120 -3.39 -14.28 -7.51
N THR A 121 -4.46 -13.59 -7.11
CA THR A 121 -4.49 -12.13 -7.11
C THR A 121 -3.70 -11.51 -5.95
N LEU A 122 -3.38 -12.27 -4.90
CA LEU A 122 -2.80 -11.78 -3.64
C LEU A 122 -1.31 -12.14 -3.45
N ILE A 123 -0.67 -12.77 -4.43
CA ILE A 123 0.78 -13.03 -4.43
C ILE A 123 1.41 -12.42 -5.66
N THR A 124 2.60 -11.85 -5.52
CA THR A 124 3.35 -11.34 -6.68
C THR A 124 3.78 -12.51 -7.58
N PHE A 125 3.89 -12.24 -8.88
CA PHE A 125 4.40 -13.25 -9.82
C PHE A 125 5.82 -13.68 -9.45
N ASP A 126 6.71 -12.74 -9.12
CA ASP A 126 8.11 -13.03 -8.78
C ASP A 126 8.24 -13.90 -7.51
N ASP A 127 7.43 -13.65 -6.48
CA ASP A 127 7.38 -14.52 -5.29
C ASP A 127 6.84 -15.91 -5.62
N SER A 128 5.80 -15.98 -6.46
CA SER A 128 5.22 -17.27 -6.86
C SER A 128 6.17 -18.13 -7.69
N GLU A 129 6.97 -17.51 -8.56
CA GLU A 129 8.03 -18.14 -9.37
C GLU A 129 9.14 -18.69 -8.47
N THR A 130 9.60 -17.86 -7.52
CA THR A 130 10.64 -18.23 -6.55
C THR A 130 10.18 -19.41 -5.70
N LEU A 131 8.96 -19.33 -5.18
CA LEU A 131 8.37 -20.37 -4.36
C LEU A 131 8.14 -21.66 -5.15
N SER A 132 7.57 -21.59 -6.36
CA SER A 132 7.36 -22.76 -7.22
C SER A 132 8.66 -23.49 -7.54
N LYS A 133 9.74 -22.76 -7.80
CA LYS A 133 11.09 -23.34 -8.02
C LYS A 133 11.60 -24.05 -6.76
N SER A 134 11.37 -23.46 -5.57
CA SER A 134 11.80 -24.05 -4.30
C SER A 134 11.01 -25.30 -3.90
N LEU A 135 9.73 -25.38 -4.27
CA LEU A 135 8.82 -26.49 -3.90
C LEU A 135 8.99 -27.72 -4.80
N LYS A 136 9.43 -27.52 -6.05
CA LYS A 136 9.55 -28.57 -7.07
C LYS A 136 10.41 -29.78 -6.63
N PRO A 137 11.59 -29.62 -5.98
CA PRO A 137 12.38 -30.75 -5.48
C PRO A 137 11.65 -31.63 -4.47
N ARG A 138 10.64 -31.11 -3.77
CA ARG A 138 9.82 -31.83 -2.79
C ARG A 138 8.53 -32.39 -3.37
N ASN A 139 8.38 -32.36 -4.69
CA ASN A 139 7.15 -32.69 -5.42
C ASN A 139 5.92 -31.91 -4.92
N SER A 140 6.15 -30.76 -4.27
CA SER A 140 5.09 -29.88 -3.78
C SER A 140 4.78 -28.81 -4.82
N SER A 141 3.60 -28.22 -4.77
CA SER A 141 3.13 -27.28 -5.80
C SER A 141 2.27 -26.16 -5.21
N LEU A 142 2.39 -24.97 -5.78
CA LEU A 142 1.38 -23.94 -5.65
C LEU A 142 0.14 -24.30 -6.47
N VAL A 143 -1.03 -24.00 -5.92
CA VAL A 143 -2.34 -24.20 -6.56
C VAL A 143 -3.10 -22.89 -6.52
N SER A 144 -3.28 -22.28 -7.69
CA SER A 144 -4.08 -21.07 -7.85
C SER A 144 -5.56 -21.39 -7.64
N ILE A 145 -6.17 -20.80 -6.61
CA ILE A 145 -7.60 -20.94 -6.30
C ILE A 145 -8.29 -19.61 -6.63
N SER A 146 -9.11 -19.61 -7.69
CA SER A 146 -9.73 -18.38 -8.20
C SER A 146 -10.80 -17.78 -7.27
N GLN A 147 -11.48 -18.61 -6.47
CA GLN A 147 -12.39 -18.14 -5.44
C GLN A 147 -11.66 -18.13 -4.10
N ASN A 148 -11.50 -16.95 -3.49
CA ASN A 148 -10.81 -16.85 -2.22
C ASN A 148 -11.58 -17.64 -1.13
N LEU A 149 -10.91 -18.60 -0.48
CA LEU A 149 -11.56 -19.48 0.48
C LEU A 149 -11.92 -18.74 1.78
N VAL A 150 -11.19 -17.67 2.13
CA VAL A 150 -11.55 -16.84 3.28
C VAL A 150 -12.84 -16.07 3.00
N ASP A 151 -13.04 -15.60 1.77
CA ASP A 151 -14.29 -14.93 1.40
C ASP A 151 -15.50 -15.87 1.52
N GLU A 152 -15.35 -17.17 1.21
CA GLU A 152 -16.40 -18.19 1.45
C GLU A 152 -16.66 -18.45 2.94
N VAL A 153 -15.64 -18.36 3.81
CA VAL A 153 -15.81 -18.49 5.27
C VAL A 153 -16.45 -17.24 5.87
N TRP A 154 -16.07 -16.06 5.35
CA TRP A 154 -16.56 -14.76 5.78
C TRP A 154 -18.01 -14.52 5.32
N ASP A 155 -18.36 -15.04 4.15
CA ASP A 155 -19.71 -15.09 3.59
C ASP A 155 -20.39 -13.71 3.66
N THR A 156 -21.61 -13.64 4.20
CA THR A 156 -22.42 -12.42 4.27
C THR A 156 -21.91 -11.39 5.28
N GLN A 157 -20.94 -11.73 6.13
CA GLN A 157 -20.32 -10.80 7.07
C GLN A 157 -19.17 -10.01 6.44
N ARG A 158 -18.74 -10.36 5.22
CA ARG A 158 -17.69 -9.62 4.51
C ARG A 158 -18.19 -8.22 4.14
N PRO A 159 -17.48 -7.15 4.55
CA PRO A 159 -17.85 -5.79 4.15
C PRO A 159 -17.88 -5.64 2.63
N PRO A 160 -18.77 -4.80 2.07
CA PRO A 160 -18.76 -4.51 0.65
C PRO A 160 -17.49 -3.74 0.28
N ARG A 161 -17.00 -3.94 -0.95
CA ARG A 161 -15.92 -3.12 -1.49
C ARG A 161 -16.35 -1.65 -1.54
N PRO A 162 -15.53 -0.70 -1.04
CA PRO A 162 -15.76 0.72 -1.21
C PRO A 162 -15.93 1.10 -2.68
N LYS A 163 -16.84 2.03 -2.96
CA LYS A 163 -17.15 2.54 -4.31
C LYS A 163 -17.15 4.05 -4.31
N ASN A 164 -16.14 4.65 -3.68
CA ASN A 164 -16.14 6.08 -3.47
C ASN A 164 -15.88 6.82 -4.79
N PRO A 165 -16.32 8.07 -4.93
CA PRO A 165 -16.14 8.85 -6.15
C PRO A 165 -14.67 9.06 -6.50
N ILE A 166 -14.36 8.96 -7.80
CA ILE A 166 -13.06 9.32 -8.36
C ILE A 166 -13.07 10.80 -8.74
N VAL A 167 -12.02 11.51 -8.34
CA VAL A 167 -11.85 12.95 -8.60
C VAL A 167 -10.60 13.21 -9.42
N HIS A 168 -10.69 14.15 -10.36
CA HIS A 168 -9.54 14.62 -11.12
C HIS A 168 -8.70 15.61 -10.30
N LEU A 169 -7.38 15.44 -10.37
CA LEU A 169 -6.38 16.33 -9.80
C LEU A 169 -5.93 17.33 -10.87
N ASP A 170 -6.30 18.59 -10.70
CA ASP A 170 -5.93 19.66 -11.61
C ASP A 170 -4.40 19.77 -11.82
N GLU A 171 -3.99 20.15 -13.03
CA GLU A 171 -2.59 20.35 -13.41
C GLU A 171 -1.90 21.44 -12.61
N LYS A 172 -2.65 22.40 -12.05
CA LYS A 172 -2.08 23.37 -11.11
C LYS A 172 -1.46 22.72 -9.86
N PHE A 173 -1.90 21.50 -9.51
CA PHE A 173 -1.39 20.72 -8.39
C PHE A 173 -0.41 19.64 -8.83
N SER A 174 -0.71 18.96 -9.94
CA SER A 174 0.12 17.84 -10.42
C SER A 174 1.33 18.31 -11.23
N GLY A 175 1.33 19.55 -11.73
CA GLY A 175 2.37 20.15 -12.55
C GLY A 175 2.51 19.57 -13.96
N GLU A 176 1.71 18.57 -14.33
CA GLU A 176 1.81 17.86 -15.60
C GLU A 176 0.50 17.12 -15.92
N SER A 177 0.03 17.21 -17.16
CA SER A 177 -1.12 16.48 -17.67
C SER A 177 -0.92 14.96 -17.67
N HIS A 178 -2.02 14.18 -17.59
CA HIS A 178 -1.95 12.72 -17.73
C HIS A 178 -1.44 12.29 -19.12
N THR A 179 -1.77 13.04 -20.17
CA THR A 179 -1.29 12.78 -21.53
C THR A 179 0.23 12.93 -21.64
N SER A 180 0.82 13.96 -21.04
CA SER A 180 2.27 14.13 -20.96
C SER A 180 2.93 13.02 -20.15
N LYS A 181 2.32 12.60 -19.04
CA LYS A 181 2.79 11.46 -18.25
C LYS A 181 2.78 10.16 -19.04
N LEU A 182 1.72 9.88 -19.80
CA LEU A 182 1.65 8.71 -20.68
C LEU A 182 2.77 8.72 -21.74
N ASP A 183 3.02 9.86 -22.36
CA ASP A 183 4.13 10.04 -23.32
C ASP A 183 5.48 9.77 -22.64
N ARG A 184 5.68 10.32 -21.44
CA ARG A 184 6.91 10.15 -20.65
C ARG A 184 7.14 8.70 -20.26
N VAL A 185 6.10 7.99 -19.80
CA VAL A 185 6.15 6.55 -19.50
C VAL A 185 6.51 5.75 -20.74
N LYS A 186 5.86 6.02 -21.87
CA LYS A 186 6.14 5.34 -23.13
C LYS A 186 7.60 5.53 -23.53
N VAL A 187 8.10 6.77 -23.57
CA VAL A 187 9.50 7.06 -23.93
C VAL A 187 10.47 6.36 -22.98
N ALA A 188 10.21 6.39 -21.67
CA ALA A 188 11.07 5.75 -20.68
C ALA A 188 11.18 4.23 -20.86
N ILE A 189 10.14 3.60 -21.42
CA ILE A 189 10.11 2.16 -21.70
C ILE A 189 10.68 1.83 -23.08
N THR A 190 10.26 2.54 -24.13
CA THR A 190 10.53 2.14 -25.53
C THR A 190 11.78 2.78 -26.12
N ASP A 191 12.21 3.92 -25.60
CA ASP A 191 13.44 4.61 -26.02
C ASP A 191 14.28 5.04 -24.82
N PRO A 192 14.86 4.06 -24.09
CA PRO A 192 15.70 4.34 -22.92
C PRO A 192 16.92 5.22 -23.25
N SER A 193 17.36 5.27 -24.51
CA SER A 193 18.48 6.12 -24.96
C SER A 193 18.10 7.60 -25.06
N SER A 194 16.84 7.89 -25.36
CA SER A 194 16.28 9.24 -25.41
C SER A 194 15.72 9.73 -24.08
N SER A 195 15.52 8.81 -23.12
CA SER A 195 15.06 9.17 -21.79
C SER A 195 16.05 10.17 -21.23
N LYS A 196 15.62 11.43 -21.10
CA LYS A 196 16.45 12.46 -20.47
C LYS A 196 16.62 11.99 -19.04
N ALA A 197 17.77 11.40 -18.77
CA ALA A 197 18.17 10.99 -17.45
C ALA A 197 17.86 12.14 -16.49
N SER A 198 17.08 11.88 -15.45
CA SER A 198 16.67 12.88 -14.46
C SER A 198 17.87 13.59 -13.82
N TYR A 199 19.04 12.93 -13.89
CA TYR A 199 20.36 13.44 -13.56
C TYR A 199 21.43 12.82 -14.47
N PRO A 200 22.61 13.46 -14.65
CA PRO A 200 23.71 12.90 -15.43
C PRO A 200 24.12 11.50 -14.95
N GLY A 201 24.11 10.51 -15.84
CA GLY A 201 24.51 9.13 -15.54
C GLY A 201 23.41 8.22 -15.01
N ALA A 202 22.14 8.62 -15.04
CA ALA A 202 21.04 7.69 -14.74
C ALA A 202 21.06 6.51 -15.72
N LYS A 203 20.87 5.31 -15.19
CA LYS A 203 20.76 4.09 -15.99
C LYS A 203 19.37 4.05 -16.63
N PRO A 204 19.23 3.38 -17.79
CA PRO A 204 17.93 2.95 -18.29
C PRO A 204 17.11 2.27 -17.20
N LEU A 205 15.78 2.42 -17.27
CA LEU A 205 14.89 1.68 -16.40
C LEU A 205 15.02 0.18 -16.68
N ASP A 206 15.01 -0.62 -15.62
CA ASP A 206 14.98 -2.06 -15.75
C ASP A 206 13.73 -2.50 -16.52
N GLY A 207 13.88 -3.50 -17.39
CA GLY A 207 12.80 -3.96 -18.25
C GLY A 207 12.45 -3.04 -19.43
N ALA A 208 13.04 -1.85 -19.57
CA ALA A 208 12.87 -0.99 -20.74
C ALA A 208 13.46 -1.63 -22.01
N SER A 209 12.70 -1.58 -23.11
CA SER A 209 13.14 -2.04 -24.43
C SER A 209 12.18 -1.54 -25.52
N SER A 210 12.71 -1.26 -26.70
CA SER A 210 11.92 -0.86 -27.87
C SER A 210 10.94 -1.92 -28.38
N ILE A 211 11.07 -3.17 -27.92
CA ILE A 211 10.12 -4.25 -28.25
C ILE A 211 8.87 -4.24 -27.37
N ARG A 212 8.87 -3.48 -26.26
CA ARG A 212 7.71 -3.43 -25.35
C ARG A 212 6.55 -2.77 -26.06
N LYS A 213 5.41 -3.45 -26.03
CA LYS A 213 4.14 -2.99 -26.60
C LYS A 213 3.12 -2.64 -25.55
N VAL A 214 3.22 -3.24 -24.36
CA VAL A 214 2.21 -3.10 -23.31
C VAL A 214 2.88 -2.95 -21.96
N LEU A 215 2.38 -2.02 -21.15
CA LEU A 215 2.61 -1.93 -19.72
C LEU A 215 1.30 -2.21 -18.99
N VAL A 216 1.34 -3.05 -17.96
CA VAL A 216 0.20 -3.32 -17.08
C VAL A 216 0.49 -2.74 -15.70
N LEU A 217 -0.43 -1.96 -15.17
CA LEU A 217 -0.35 -1.35 -13.86
C LEU A 217 -1.40 -1.96 -12.94
N THR A 218 -0.93 -2.38 -11.76
CA THR A 218 -1.74 -2.96 -10.70
C THR A 218 -1.72 -2.10 -9.44
N ALA A 219 -0.62 -1.40 -9.15
CA ALA A 219 -0.49 -0.54 -7.99
C ALA A 219 -1.38 0.71 -8.12
N LEU A 220 -2.22 0.96 -7.11
CA LEU A 220 -3.25 1.99 -7.18
C LEU A 220 -2.68 3.41 -7.20
N ASP A 221 -1.53 3.64 -6.55
CA ASP A 221 -0.83 4.92 -6.52
C ASP A 221 -0.16 5.25 -7.85
N ASP A 222 0.37 4.24 -8.57
CA ASP A 222 0.83 4.39 -9.95
C ASP A 222 -0.31 4.84 -10.88
N ILE A 223 -1.46 4.17 -10.77
CA ILE A 223 -2.65 4.47 -11.59
C ILE A 223 -3.16 5.88 -11.27
N ALA A 224 -3.33 6.21 -9.99
CA ALA A 224 -3.75 7.53 -9.52
C ALA A 224 -2.81 8.65 -10.02
N TRP A 225 -1.50 8.44 -9.96
CA TRP A 225 -0.53 9.41 -10.42
C TRP A 225 -0.52 9.58 -11.95
N LEU A 226 -0.58 8.47 -12.70
CA LEU A 226 -0.51 8.48 -14.15
C LEU A 226 -1.69 9.24 -14.78
N PHE A 227 -2.90 9.03 -14.25
CA PHE A 227 -4.13 9.63 -14.78
C PHE A 227 -4.54 10.94 -14.12
N ASN A 228 -3.75 11.47 -13.17
CA ASN A 228 -4.15 12.61 -12.34
C ASN A 228 -5.52 12.37 -11.68
N LEU A 229 -5.73 11.19 -11.11
CA LEU A 229 -6.97 10.84 -10.43
C LEU A 229 -6.70 10.55 -8.95
N ARG A 230 -7.68 10.80 -8.09
CA ARG A 230 -7.65 10.44 -6.67
C ARG A 230 -8.98 9.80 -6.29
N GLY A 231 -8.96 9.00 -5.24
CA GLY A 231 -10.14 8.38 -4.64
C GLY A 231 -10.01 8.35 -3.13
N SER A 232 -10.88 7.58 -2.48
CA SER A 232 -10.85 7.35 -1.05
C SER A 232 -11.29 5.94 -0.69
N ASP A 233 -11.01 4.96 -1.56
CA ASP A 233 -11.43 3.57 -1.34
C ASP A 233 -10.62 2.90 -0.23
N ILE A 234 -9.39 3.36 0.03
CA ILE A 234 -8.53 2.86 1.10
C ILE A 234 -8.34 3.98 2.12
N ALA A 235 -8.58 3.69 3.39
CA ALA A 235 -8.37 4.65 4.47
C ALA A 235 -6.94 5.20 4.43
N CYS A 236 -6.81 6.51 4.64
CA CYS A 236 -5.55 7.23 4.65
C CYS A 236 -4.75 7.26 3.33
N ASN A 237 -5.23 6.58 2.28
CA ASN A 237 -4.56 6.50 0.99
C ASN A 237 -5.51 7.03 -0.11
N PRO A 238 -5.22 8.17 -0.76
CA PRO A 238 -6.16 8.82 -1.67
C PRO A 238 -6.20 8.15 -3.06
N VAL A 239 -6.51 6.85 -3.06
CA VAL A 239 -6.51 5.95 -4.22
C VAL A 239 -7.90 5.31 -4.40
N PHE A 240 -8.09 4.65 -5.54
CA PHE A 240 -9.33 3.97 -5.92
C PHE A 240 -9.00 2.63 -6.57
N PHE A 241 -9.87 1.63 -6.41
CA PHE A 241 -9.65 0.31 -7.00
C PHE A 241 -9.65 0.37 -8.52
N ALA A 242 -8.50 0.04 -9.12
CA ALA A 242 -8.35 0.06 -10.57
C ALA A 242 -7.22 -0.82 -11.08
N TYR A 243 -7.32 -1.20 -12.36
CA TYR A 243 -6.19 -1.66 -13.17
C TYR A 243 -6.00 -0.73 -14.35
N ALA A 244 -4.79 -0.67 -14.91
CA ALA A 244 -4.59 0.03 -16.17
C ALA A 244 -3.68 -0.74 -17.13
N VAL A 245 -4.00 -0.63 -18.43
CA VAL A 245 -3.18 -1.19 -19.51
C VAL A 245 -2.80 -0.06 -20.45
N VAL A 246 -1.50 0.21 -20.60
CA VAL A 246 -0.95 1.23 -21.49
C VAL A 246 -0.38 0.56 -22.74
N HIS A 247 -0.89 0.94 -23.91
CA HIS A 247 -0.40 0.53 -25.22
C HIS A 247 0.71 1.47 -25.69
N LEU A 248 1.85 0.90 -26.04
CA LEU A 248 3.10 1.60 -26.32
C LEU A 248 3.47 1.59 -27.81
N ASP A 249 2.77 0.79 -28.62
CA ASP A 249 3.05 0.56 -30.05
C ASP A 249 2.44 1.62 -30.98
N ASP A 250 1.40 2.32 -30.56
CA ASP A 250 0.81 3.45 -31.28
C ASP A 250 1.72 4.68 -31.27
N THR A 251 1.62 5.59 -32.25
CA THR A 251 2.43 6.84 -32.29
C THR A 251 2.21 7.70 -31.04
N LYS A 252 0.95 7.80 -30.58
CA LYS A 252 0.58 8.35 -29.27
C LYS A 252 0.17 7.20 -28.35
N PRO A 253 0.60 7.20 -27.07
CA PRO A 253 0.17 6.19 -26.12
C PRO A 253 -1.34 6.24 -25.92
N ARG A 254 -1.95 5.07 -25.79
CA ARG A 254 -3.35 4.91 -25.38
C ARG A 254 -3.41 4.05 -24.14
N ALA A 255 -4.37 4.31 -23.27
CA ALA A 255 -4.56 3.52 -22.07
C ALA A 255 -6.01 3.05 -21.94
N ILE A 256 -6.17 1.95 -21.22
CA ILE A 256 -7.47 1.49 -20.73
C ILE A 256 -7.40 1.50 -19.22
N LEU A 257 -8.34 2.21 -18.58
CA LEU A 257 -8.53 2.25 -17.15
C LEU A 257 -9.73 1.37 -16.78
N PHE A 258 -9.49 0.33 -15.98
CA PHE A 258 -10.53 -0.54 -15.44
C PHE A 258 -10.87 -0.05 -14.03
N ALA A 259 -12.07 0.48 -13.83
CA ALA A 259 -12.51 1.04 -12.55
C ALA A 259 -13.98 0.67 -12.26
N GLN A 260 -14.39 0.80 -11.00
CA GLN A 260 -15.78 0.53 -10.61
C GLN A 260 -16.70 1.57 -11.26
N LYS A 261 -17.76 1.13 -11.93
CA LYS A 261 -18.67 2.03 -12.65
C LYS A 261 -19.28 3.07 -11.71
N GLU A 262 -19.65 2.64 -10.51
CA GLU A 262 -20.27 3.47 -9.49
C GLU A 262 -19.34 4.58 -8.99
N SER A 263 -18.03 4.36 -9.03
CA SER A 263 -17.03 5.38 -8.68
C SER A 263 -16.88 6.48 -9.73
N LEU A 264 -17.47 6.32 -10.92
CA LEU A 264 -17.37 7.25 -12.05
C LEU A 264 -18.57 8.22 -12.14
N ASP A 265 -19.70 7.88 -11.53
CA ASP A 265 -21.03 8.43 -11.86
C ASP A 265 -21.44 9.70 -11.08
N GLU A 266 -20.53 10.37 -10.36
CA GLU A 266 -20.83 11.62 -9.65
C GLU A 266 -20.23 12.86 -10.34
N GLY A 267 -20.89 13.35 -11.40
CA GLY A 267 -20.78 14.75 -11.87
C GLY A 267 -19.44 15.23 -12.46
N ASN A 268 -18.41 14.38 -12.53
CA ASN A 268 -17.04 14.81 -12.86
C ASN A 268 -16.64 14.65 -14.34
N ASN A 269 -17.52 14.15 -15.22
CA ASN A 269 -17.25 13.91 -16.66
C ASN A 269 -15.81 13.38 -16.91
N LEU A 270 -15.40 12.34 -16.18
CA LEU A 270 -14.02 11.84 -16.22
C LEU A 270 -13.60 11.41 -17.63
N GLY A 271 -14.54 10.87 -18.42
CA GLY A 271 -14.28 10.55 -19.83
C GLY A 271 -13.89 11.76 -20.66
N ASP A 272 -14.55 12.91 -20.47
CA ASP A 272 -14.19 14.16 -21.15
C ASP A 272 -12.84 14.69 -20.66
N THR A 273 -12.57 14.56 -19.36
CA THR A 273 -11.34 15.03 -18.73
C THR A 273 -10.12 14.23 -19.19
N LEU A 274 -10.26 12.89 -19.29
CA LEU A 274 -9.17 12.02 -19.72
C LEU A 274 -9.01 11.98 -21.24
N GLY A 275 -10.04 12.38 -21.99
CA GLY A 275 -9.98 12.49 -23.44
C GLY A 275 -10.01 11.15 -24.17
N VAL A 276 -9.68 11.18 -25.46
CA VAL A 276 -9.73 10.00 -26.35
C VAL A 276 -8.55 9.05 -26.14
N GLU A 277 -7.54 9.48 -25.39
CA GLU A 277 -6.34 8.73 -25.04
C GLU A 277 -6.60 7.65 -23.99
N VAL A 278 -7.65 7.78 -23.18
CA VAL A 278 -7.98 6.84 -22.10
C VAL A 278 -9.40 6.32 -22.27
N GLU A 279 -9.51 5.02 -22.50
CA GLU A 279 -10.79 4.31 -22.47
C GLU A 279 -11.08 3.84 -21.04
N ILE A 280 -12.26 4.11 -20.51
CA ILE A 280 -12.67 3.60 -19.19
C ILE A 280 -13.57 2.36 -19.38
N ARG A 281 -13.26 1.28 -18.65
CA ARG A 281 -14.03 0.03 -18.64
C ARG A 281 -14.39 -0.41 -17.21
N PRO A 282 -15.41 -1.27 -17.04
CA PRO A 282 -15.70 -1.87 -15.75
C PRO A 282 -14.51 -2.64 -15.17
N TYR A 283 -14.29 -2.51 -13.87
CA TYR A 283 -13.18 -3.13 -13.12
C TYR A 283 -12.97 -4.62 -13.46
N ASP A 284 -14.03 -5.43 -13.44
CA ASP A 284 -13.96 -6.88 -13.64
C ASP A 284 -13.67 -7.30 -15.10
N GLU A 285 -13.78 -6.38 -16.07
CA GLU A 285 -13.46 -6.69 -17.47
C GLU A 285 -11.96 -6.87 -17.72
N VAL A 286 -11.11 -6.48 -16.76
CA VAL A 286 -9.65 -6.60 -16.87
C VAL A 286 -9.24 -8.01 -17.26
N TRP A 287 -9.77 -9.05 -16.62
CA TRP A 287 -9.35 -10.44 -16.85
C TRP A 287 -9.67 -10.93 -18.26
N THR A 288 -10.87 -10.61 -18.75
CA THR A 288 -11.28 -10.94 -20.12
C THR A 288 -10.44 -10.19 -21.14
N TYR A 289 -10.15 -8.92 -20.85
CA TYR A 289 -9.30 -8.08 -21.70
C TYR A 289 -7.85 -8.59 -21.78
N LEU A 290 -7.21 -8.89 -20.65
CA LEU A 290 -5.83 -9.37 -20.61
C LEU A 290 -5.67 -10.70 -21.39
N LYS A 291 -6.62 -11.63 -21.23
CA LYS A 291 -6.63 -12.90 -21.98
C LYS A 291 -6.75 -12.68 -23.49
N SER A 292 -7.67 -11.82 -23.92
CA SER A 292 -7.84 -11.50 -25.35
C SER A 292 -6.61 -10.80 -25.93
N LEU A 293 -6.03 -9.86 -25.18
CA LEU A 293 -4.80 -9.17 -25.58
C LEU A 293 -3.61 -10.14 -25.68
N SER A 294 -3.50 -11.08 -24.74
CA SER A 294 -2.50 -12.14 -24.76
C SER A 294 -2.57 -12.99 -26.03
N GLU A 295 -3.76 -13.49 -26.39
CA GLU A 295 -3.95 -14.29 -27.60
C GLU A 295 -3.50 -13.54 -28.87
N LYS A 296 -3.79 -12.23 -28.94
CA LYS A 296 -3.34 -11.37 -30.04
C LYS A 296 -1.82 -11.25 -30.06
N LEU A 297 -1.21 -10.89 -28.94
CA LEU A 297 0.24 -10.66 -28.85
C LEU A 297 1.05 -11.93 -29.09
N ARG A 298 0.63 -13.08 -28.57
CA ARG A 298 1.26 -14.39 -28.79
C ARG A 298 1.34 -14.74 -30.28
N LYS A 299 0.25 -14.49 -31.04
CA LYS A 299 0.22 -14.67 -32.49
C LYS A 299 1.19 -13.74 -33.21
N GLU A 300 1.32 -12.49 -32.76
CA GLU A 300 2.24 -11.51 -33.35
C GLU A 300 3.73 -11.81 -33.10
N VAL A 301 4.04 -12.55 -32.02
CA VAL A 301 5.42 -12.94 -31.67
C VAL A 301 5.73 -14.39 -31.99
N GLU A 302 4.83 -15.10 -32.67
CA GLU A 302 5.05 -16.47 -33.12
C GLU A 302 6.30 -16.55 -34.01
N GLY A 303 7.16 -17.54 -33.75
CA GLY A 303 8.42 -17.72 -34.48
C GLY A 303 9.55 -16.75 -34.10
N LYS A 304 9.34 -15.78 -33.20
CA LYS A 304 10.41 -14.91 -32.68
C LYS A 304 11.29 -15.63 -31.66
N THR A 305 12.45 -15.04 -31.34
CA THR A 305 13.33 -15.52 -30.26
C THR A 305 12.67 -15.30 -28.90
N ASP A 306 13.12 -16.02 -27.86
CA ASP A 306 12.53 -15.87 -26.51
C ASP A 306 12.71 -14.46 -25.94
N VAL A 307 13.77 -13.75 -26.34
CA VAL A 307 13.99 -12.34 -25.99
C VAL A 307 12.99 -11.45 -26.73
N ASP A 308 12.80 -11.66 -28.02
CA ASP A 308 11.93 -10.83 -28.88
C ASP A 308 10.43 -11.08 -28.66
N LYS A 309 10.07 -12.16 -27.95
CA LYS A 309 8.69 -12.44 -27.52
C LYS A 309 8.26 -11.60 -26.31
N LYS A 310 9.19 -11.03 -25.56
CA LYS A 310 8.93 -10.30 -24.31
C LYS A 310 8.33 -8.91 -24.56
N VAL A 311 7.10 -8.85 -25.05
CA VAL A 311 6.44 -7.60 -25.46
C VAL A 311 5.59 -6.97 -24.36
N VAL A 312 5.30 -7.68 -23.27
CA VAL A 312 4.52 -7.18 -22.13
C VAL A 312 5.45 -6.90 -20.95
N LEU A 313 5.38 -5.69 -20.40
CA LEU A 313 6.04 -5.30 -19.16
C LEU A 313 5.03 -5.33 -18.01
N LEU A 314 5.34 -6.11 -16.99
CA LEU A 314 4.63 -6.14 -15.71
C LEU A 314 5.52 -5.50 -14.64
N SER A 315 4.89 -4.88 -13.64
CA SER A 315 5.59 -4.48 -12.42
C SER A 315 6.06 -5.74 -11.67
N ASP A 316 7.19 -5.66 -10.97
CA ASP A 316 7.65 -6.68 -10.00
C ASP A 316 6.67 -6.89 -8.83
N LYS A 317 5.70 -5.97 -8.68
CA LYS A 317 4.57 -6.09 -7.75
C LYS A 317 3.28 -6.62 -8.39
N SER A 318 3.27 -6.94 -9.68
CA SER A 318 2.08 -7.51 -10.33
C SER A 318 1.76 -8.91 -9.81
N SER A 319 0.47 -9.19 -9.63
CA SER A 319 0.01 -10.46 -9.08
C SER A 319 0.20 -11.63 -10.05
N LEU A 320 0.29 -12.84 -9.51
CA LEU A 320 0.32 -14.09 -10.29
C LEU A 320 -0.86 -14.17 -11.26
N ALA A 321 -2.05 -13.75 -10.86
CA ALA A 321 -3.24 -13.76 -11.73
C ALA A 321 -3.05 -12.92 -13.02
N VAL A 322 -2.36 -11.78 -12.94
CA VAL A 322 -2.04 -10.96 -14.12
C VAL A 322 -1.06 -11.69 -15.03
N ALA A 323 -0.02 -12.29 -14.45
CA ALA A 323 0.94 -13.08 -15.19
C ALA A 323 0.30 -14.30 -15.86
N GLU A 324 -0.57 -15.04 -15.16
CA GLU A 324 -1.34 -16.17 -15.71
C GLU A 324 -2.26 -15.75 -16.86
N ALA A 325 -2.87 -14.56 -16.79
CA ALA A 325 -3.75 -14.04 -17.84
C ALA A 325 -3.00 -13.75 -19.16
N PHE A 326 -1.72 -13.34 -19.08
CA PHE A 326 -0.86 -13.19 -20.26
C PHE A 326 -0.09 -14.46 -20.63
N GLY A 327 0.25 -15.26 -19.63
CA GLY A 327 1.23 -16.33 -19.59
C GLY A 327 2.68 -15.92 -19.88
N GLU A 328 3.59 -16.71 -19.33
CA GLU A 328 4.96 -16.32 -19.01
C GLU A 328 5.85 -16.03 -20.22
N GLU A 329 5.52 -16.57 -21.39
CA GLU A 329 6.41 -16.50 -22.54
C GLU A 329 6.53 -15.10 -23.14
N ILE A 330 5.53 -14.24 -22.97
CA ILE A 330 5.51 -12.87 -23.53
C ILE A 330 5.76 -11.77 -22.49
N ILE A 331 5.89 -12.11 -21.21
CA ILE A 331 6.03 -11.15 -20.11
C ILE A 331 7.49 -10.96 -19.68
N THR A 332 7.81 -9.75 -19.23
CA THR A 332 8.99 -9.43 -18.40
C THR A 332 8.51 -8.68 -17.17
N THR A 333 9.02 -9.05 -16.00
CA THR A 333 8.86 -8.28 -14.76
C THR A 333 10.05 -7.35 -14.55
N ALA A 334 9.78 -6.16 -14.03
CA ALA A 334 10.78 -5.20 -13.56
C ALA A 334 10.10 -4.18 -12.62
N PRO A 335 10.86 -3.43 -11.82
CA PRO A 335 10.32 -2.30 -11.07
C PRO A 335 9.50 -1.37 -11.96
N SER A 336 8.32 -0.93 -11.47
CA SER A 336 7.40 -0.10 -12.25
C SER A 336 8.08 1.18 -12.77
N PRO A 337 8.03 1.46 -14.08
CA PRO A 337 8.48 2.73 -14.65
C PRO A 337 7.71 3.93 -14.09
N VAL A 338 6.44 3.75 -13.73
CA VAL A 338 5.61 4.82 -13.16
C VAL A 338 6.08 5.16 -11.75
N THR A 339 6.37 4.16 -10.91
CA THR A 339 6.99 4.35 -9.59
C THR A 339 8.29 5.15 -9.68
N ALA A 340 9.18 4.78 -10.61
CA ALA A 340 10.44 5.48 -10.80
C ALA A 340 10.24 6.95 -11.23
N LEU A 341 9.29 7.21 -12.13
CA LEU A 341 9.00 8.55 -12.63
C LEU A 341 8.32 9.45 -11.59
N LYS A 342 7.41 8.91 -10.78
CA LYS A 342 6.71 9.67 -9.71
C LYS A 342 7.54 9.82 -8.44
N ALA A 343 8.61 9.02 -8.28
CA ALA A 343 9.55 9.18 -7.16
C ALA A 343 10.21 10.57 -7.19
N ILE A 344 10.45 11.13 -8.39
CA ILE A 344 11.08 12.43 -8.61
C ILE A 344 9.99 13.48 -8.82
N LYS A 345 9.77 14.31 -7.80
CA LYS A 345 8.70 15.32 -7.80
C LYS A 345 9.10 16.50 -8.71
N ASN A 346 8.15 16.99 -9.48
CA ASN A 346 8.34 18.21 -10.25
C ASN A 346 8.27 19.47 -9.35
N PRO A 347 8.65 20.66 -9.84
CA PRO A 347 8.65 21.88 -9.02
C PRO A 347 7.30 22.26 -8.40
N VAL A 348 6.19 21.94 -9.07
CA VAL A 348 4.83 22.18 -8.57
C VAL A 348 4.52 21.24 -7.41
N GLU A 349 4.71 19.94 -7.60
CA GLU A 349 4.52 18.94 -6.55
C GLU A 349 5.41 19.23 -5.31
N LEU A 350 6.67 19.62 -5.53
CA LEU A 350 7.59 19.98 -4.44
C LEU A 350 7.11 21.20 -3.64
N GLU A 351 6.61 22.22 -4.32
CA GLU A 351 6.06 23.38 -3.64
C GLU A 351 4.82 23.03 -2.84
N GLY A 352 3.98 22.14 -3.38
CA GLY A 352 2.86 21.60 -2.66
C GLY A 352 3.22 20.91 -1.35
N PHE A 353 4.23 20.04 -1.40
CA PHE A 353 4.77 19.42 -0.19
C PHE A 353 5.30 20.46 0.82
N ARG A 354 6.03 21.49 0.39
CA ARG A 354 6.49 22.54 1.33
C ARG A 354 5.32 23.22 2.01
N GLN A 355 4.29 23.58 1.25
CA GLN A 355 3.14 24.28 1.79
C GLN A 355 2.28 23.39 2.68
N SER A 356 2.10 22.10 2.38
CA SER A 356 1.42 21.18 3.30
C SER A 356 2.15 21.05 4.62
N HIS A 357 3.48 20.92 4.60
CA HIS A 357 4.28 20.79 5.82
C HIS A 357 4.26 22.07 6.66
N ILE A 358 4.23 23.25 6.04
CA ILE A 358 4.06 24.53 6.76
C ILE A 358 2.69 24.57 7.45
N ARG A 359 1.61 24.21 6.75
CA ARG A 359 0.24 24.19 7.33
C ARG A 359 0.13 23.17 8.45
N ASP A 360 0.63 21.95 8.23
CA ASP A 360 0.60 20.88 9.23
C ASP A 360 1.44 21.23 10.46
N GLY A 361 2.56 21.93 10.25
CA GLY A 361 3.38 22.51 11.33
C GLY A 361 2.60 23.47 12.23
N VAL A 362 1.64 24.23 11.69
CA VAL A 362 0.74 25.09 12.49
C VAL A 362 -0.21 24.25 13.36
N ALA A 363 -0.77 23.17 12.82
CA ALA A 363 -1.62 22.26 13.61
C ALA A 363 -0.83 21.61 14.75
N LEU A 364 0.39 21.13 14.49
CA LEU A 364 1.26 20.55 15.51
C LEU A 364 1.66 21.55 16.59
N ALA A 365 2.02 22.78 16.20
CA ALA A 365 2.35 23.83 17.17
C ALA A 365 1.15 24.15 18.08
N ARG A 366 -0.05 24.26 17.51
CA ARG A 366 -1.29 24.45 18.28
C ARG A 366 -1.57 23.27 19.20
N TYR A 367 -1.41 22.06 18.70
CA TYR A 367 -1.64 20.84 19.45
C TYR A 367 -0.71 20.70 20.64
N PHE A 368 0.60 20.82 20.45
CA PHE A 368 1.57 20.65 21.55
C PHE A 368 1.47 21.78 22.57
N ALA A 369 1.22 23.03 22.15
CA ALA A 369 0.97 24.12 23.08
C ALA A 369 -0.30 23.87 23.92
N TRP A 370 -1.39 23.42 23.28
CA TRP A 370 -2.62 23.05 23.97
C TRP A 370 -2.41 21.88 24.94
N LEU A 371 -1.68 20.84 24.52
CA LEU A 371 -1.45 19.65 25.34
C LEU A 371 -0.64 19.98 26.59
N GLU A 372 0.44 20.75 26.42
CA GLU A 372 1.26 21.24 27.54
C GLU A 372 0.42 22.05 28.55
N GLU A 373 -0.36 23.02 28.08
CA GLU A 373 -1.22 23.84 28.93
C GLU A 373 -2.32 23.02 29.61
N ALA A 374 -2.97 22.10 28.88
CA ALA A 374 -4.03 21.25 29.42
C ALA A 374 -3.51 20.35 30.54
N LEU A 375 -2.35 19.72 30.33
CA LEU A 375 -1.72 18.88 31.35
C LEU A 375 -1.29 19.70 32.57
N ALA A 376 -0.66 20.87 32.35
CA ALA A 376 -0.24 21.77 33.43
C ALA A 376 -1.42 22.24 34.31
N ASN A 377 -2.59 22.44 33.71
CA ASN A 377 -3.83 22.80 34.40
C ASN A 377 -4.58 21.60 35.02
N GLY A 378 -3.97 20.41 35.03
CA GLY A 378 -4.52 19.21 35.68
C GLY A 378 -5.62 18.50 34.89
N LYS A 379 -5.75 18.76 33.58
CA LYS A 379 -6.72 18.05 32.74
C LYS A 379 -6.27 16.59 32.57
N ILE A 380 -7.19 15.65 32.79
CA ILE A 380 -6.97 14.23 32.56
C ILE A 380 -7.35 13.92 31.11
N LEU A 381 -6.36 13.49 30.31
CA LEU A 381 -6.52 13.16 28.90
C LEU A 381 -6.02 11.75 28.64
N THR A 382 -6.74 10.99 27.82
CA THR A 382 -6.22 9.72 27.29
C THR A 382 -5.43 9.94 26.01
N GLU A 383 -4.62 8.96 25.63
CA GLU A 383 -3.91 8.93 24.35
C GLU A 383 -4.84 9.14 23.15
N TRP A 384 -6.01 8.48 23.15
CA TRP A 384 -7.04 8.63 22.13
C TRP A 384 -7.61 10.05 22.10
N GLN A 385 -7.90 10.66 23.25
CA GLN A 385 -8.34 12.06 23.29
C GLN A 385 -7.28 13.03 22.78
N GLY A 386 -5.99 12.70 22.96
CA GLY A 386 -4.88 13.44 22.36
C GLY A 386 -4.89 13.35 20.83
N SER A 387 -5.03 12.15 20.27
CA SER A 387 -5.07 11.95 18.81
C SER A 387 -6.27 12.65 18.17
N GLU A 388 -7.46 12.51 18.74
CA GLU A 388 -8.68 13.17 18.25
C GLU A 388 -8.51 14.70 18.24
N ARG A 389 -7.85 15.25 19.27
CA ARG A 389 -7.63 16.69 19.35
C ARG A 389 -6.65 17.19 18.29
N LEU A 390 -5.60 16.42 17.97
CA LEU A 390 -4.69 16.77 16.89
C LEU A 390 -5.41 16.75 15.53
N GLU A 391 -6.25 15.75 15.29
CA GLU A 391 -7.08 15.69 14.09
C GLU A 391 -8.04 16.89 14.01
N GLU A 392 -8.67 17.30 15.12
CA GLU A 392 -9.51 18.50 15.18
C GLU A 392 -8.74 19.77 14.79
N PHE A 393 -7.47 19.90 15.19
CA PHE A 393 -6.65 21.04 14.77
C PHE A 393 -6.31 20.98 13.26
N ARG A 394 -6.10 19.78 12.71
CA ARG A 394 -5.87 19.59 11.26
C ARG A 394 -7.12 19.85 10.43
N SER A 395 -8.30 19.44 10.91
CA SER A 395 -9.57 19.62 10.19
C SER A 395 -9.99 21.09 10.03
N GLN A 396 -9.43 21.96 10.87
CA GLN A 396 -9.58 23.43 10.74
C GLN A 396 -8.68 24.03 9.66
N LEU A 397 -7.70 23.28 9.14
CA LEU A 397 -6.80 23.75 8.08
C LEU A 397 -7.48 23.62 6.72
N LYS A 398 -7.24 24.62 5.85
CA LYS A 398 -7.69 24.58 4.46
C LYS A 398 -7.15 23.32 3.76
N SER A 399 -8.00 22.69 2.96
CA SER A 399 -7.69 21.53 2.11
C SER A 399 -7.39 20.22 2.86
N PHE A 400 -7.59 20.13 4.19
CA PHE A 400 -7.50 18.84 4.89
C PHE A 400 -8.55 17.86 4.38
N LYS A 401 -8.14 16.63 4.06
CA LYS A 401 -9.00 15.55 3.54
C LYS A 401 -9.02 14.29 4.38
N GLY A 402 -8.28 14.28 5.49
CA GLY A 402 -8.17 13.13 6.38
C GLY A 402 -6.72 12.91 6.79
N LEU A 403 -6.51 11.93 7.65
CA LEU A 403 -5.18 11.53 8.08
C LEU A 403 -4.44 10.76 6.97
N SER A 404 -3.11 10.83 6.96
CA SER A 404 -2.27 10.01 6.07
C SER A 404 -1.92 8.64 6.66
N PHE A 405 -2.20 8.44 7.95
CA PHE A 405 -2.25 7.17 8.67
C PHE A 405 -2.91 7.40 10.04
N PRO A 406 -3.44 6.34 10.71
CA PRO A 406 -3.99 6.48 12.06
C PRO A 406 -2.93 7.01 13.03
N THR A 407 -3.25 8.08 13.76
CA THR A 407 -2.28 8.73 14.65
C THR A 407 -1.82 7.78 15.76
N ILE A 408 -0.51 7.65 15.91
CA ILE A 408 0.13 7.00 17.05
C ILE A 408 0.26 8.07 18.13
N SER A 409 -0.55 7.98 19.18
CA SER A 409 -0.46 8.83 20.38
C SER A 409 -0.19 7.91 21.56
N SER A 410 0.98 8.02 22.17
CA SER A 410 1.45 7.03 23.14
C SER A 410 2.16 7.67 24.34
N THR A 411 1.92 7.14 25.54
CA THR A 411 2.51 7.59 26.80
C THR A 411 3.21 6.44 27.53
N GLY A 412 4.40 6.71 28.05
CA GLY A 412 5.17 5.74 28.83
C GLY A 412 5.44 4.43 28.05
N PRO A 413 5.12 3.25 28.63
CA PRO A 413 5.39 1.96 27.99
C PRO A 413 4.74 1.77 26.60
N ASN A 414 3.63 2.44 26.32
CA ASN A 414 2.98 2.35 25.00
C ASN A 414 3.87 2.91 23.89
N GLY A 415 4.75 3.88 24.19
CA GLY A 415 5.71 4.42 23.24
C GLY A 415 6.82 3.45 22.81
N ALA A 416 6.91 2.27 23.44
CA ALA A 416 7.81 1.20 23.02
C ALA A 416 7.15 0.22 22.00
N ILE A 417 5.85 0.36 21.75
CA ILE A 417 5.10 -0.41 20.76
C ILE A 417 5.09 0.40 19.47
N ILE A 418 5.83 -0.06 18.46
CA ILE A 418 6.19 0.75 17.29
C ILE A 418 4.94 1.27 16.55
N HIS A 419 3.97 0.42 16.26
CA HIS A 419 2.70 0.80 15.61
C HIS A 419 1.53 0.74 16.60
N TYR A 420 1.68 1.41 17.75
CA TYR A 420 0.59 1.52 18.73
C TYR A 420 -0.56 2.38 18.20
N HIS A 421 -1.79 1.88 18.29
CA HIS A 421 -2.99 2.62 17.93
C HIS A 421 -3.93 2.75 19.13
N PRO A 422 -4.09 3.94 19.73
CA PRO A 422 -5.00 4.13 20.84
C PRO A 422 -6.46 4.14 20.35
N THR A 423 -7.33 3.40 21.03
CA THR A 423 -8.78 3.43 20.77
C THR A 423 -9.53 4.08 21.93
N SER A 424 -10.81 4.40 21.73
CA SER A 424 -11.68 4.93 22.79
C SER A 424 -11.81 3.98 23.99
N THR A 425 -11.59 2.68 23.80
CA THR A 425 -11.65 1.65 24.84
C THR A 425 -10.28 1.19 25.33
N GLU A 426 -9.23 1.38 24.53
CA GLU A 426 -7.87 0.92 24.79
C GLU A 426 -6.87 2.07 24.65
N SER A 427 -6.89 2.97 25.64
CA SER A 427 -5.93 4.08 25.74
C SER A 427 -5.54 4.36 27.20
N ALA A 428 -4.27 4.66 27.42
CA ALA A 428 -3.73 5.10 28.70
C ALA A 428 -3.95 6.60 28.93
N ILE A 429 -3.91 7.01 30.20
CA ILE A 429 -3.92 8.43 30.57
C ILE A 429 -2.53 9.02 30.33
N ILE A 430 -2.46 10.14 29.62
CA ILE A 430 -1.22 10.89 29.39
C ILE A 430 -0.75 11.49 30.71
N LYS A 431 0.48 11.16 31.11
CA LYS A 431 1.08 11.61 32.38
C LYS A 431 2.27 12.53 32.11
N GLN A 432 2.43 13.57 32.93
CA GLN A 432 3.54 14.50 32.77
C GLN A 432 4.90 13.86 33.07
N GLU A 433 4.92 12.87 33.97
CA GLU A 433 6.12 12.17 34.42
C GLU A 433 6.55 11.03 33.47
N GLN A 434 5.96 10.96 32.28
CA GLN A 434 6.25 9.94 31.28
C GLN A 434 6.60 10.59 29.93
N ILE A 435 7.39 9.89 29.13
CA ILE A 435 7.53 10.19 27.71
C ILE A 435 6.15 10.17 27.04
N TYR A 436 5.91 11.14 26.18
CA TYR A 436 4.80 11.17 25.24
C TYR A 436 5.35 11.17 23.81
N LEU A 437 4.98 10.20 22.99
CA LEU A 437 5.33 10.11 21.57
C LEU A 437 4.06 10.29 20.73
N CYS A 438 4.14 11.17 19.75
CA CYS A 438 3.08 11.41 18.79
C CYS A 438 3.64 11.29 17.37
N ASP A 439 3.16 10.30 16.63
CA ASP A 439 3.44 10.10 15.21
C ASP A 439 2.14 10.28 14.42
N SER A 440 2.15 11.16 13.43
CA SER A 440 0.90 11.54 12.77
C SER A 440 1.13 12.27 11.45
N GLY A 441 0.12 12.31 10.59
CA GLY A 441 0.16 13.08 9.36
C GLY A 441 -1.22 13.38 8.79
N GLY A 442 -1.24 14.25 7.78
CA GLY A 442 -2.46 14.68 7.11
C GLY A 442 -2.36 14.56 5.58
N LEU A 443 -3.49 14.30 4.96
CA LEU A 443 -3.72 14.43 3.53
C LEU A 443 -4.31 15.81 3.24
N TYR A 444 -3.69 16.53 2.31
CA TYR A 444 -4.15 17.84 1.88
C TYR A 444 -4.44 17.82 0.38
N LEU A 445 -5.70 18.03 0.00
CA LEU A 445 -6.15 18.05 -1.40
C LEU A 445 -7.38 18.96 -1.52
N GLU A 446 -7.43 19.83 -2.53
CA GLU A 446 -8.64 20.57 -2.88
C GLU A 446 -9.41 19.81 -3.96
N SER A 447 -10.67 19.46 -3.70
CA SER A 447 -11.59 18.95 -4.74
C SER A 447 -12.57 20.06 -5.09
N LEU A 448 -12.77 20.32 -6.39
CA LEU A 448 -13.64 21.38 -6.93
C LEU A 448 -15.14 21.10 -6.67
N LEU A 449 -15.56 21.14 -5.42
CA LEU A 449 -16.97 21.26 -5.02
C LEU A 449 -17.07 22.19 -3.81
N SER A 450 -16.71 23.46 -4.01
CA SER A 450 -17.23 24.64 -3.27
C SER A 450 -16.61 25.91 -3.86
N VAL A 451 -17.33 26.58 -4.75
CA VAL A 451 -17.04 27.97 -5.13
C VAL A 451 -18.08 28.88 -4.49
N HIS A 452 -17.63 29.76 -3.59
CA HIS A 452 -18.09 31.15 -3.61
C HIS A 452 -16.88 31.97 -4.05
N ALA A 453 -16.99 32.49 -5.27
CA ALA A 453 -16.07 33.49 -5.80
C ALA A 453 -16.39 34.81 -5.11
N ASP A 454 -15.43 35.37 -4.39
CA ASP A 454 -15.19 36.82 -4.22
C ASP A 454 -14.19 37.04 -3.08
N GLU A 455 -12.94 36.59 -3.25
CA GLU A 455 -11.79 37.10 -2.50
C GLU A 455 -10.47 36.63 -3.17
N ILE A 456 -10.01 37.43 -4.14
CA ILE A 456 -8.65 37.30 -4.71
C ILE A 456 -7.78 38.30 -3.99
N PHE A 457 -6.88 37.85 -3.11
CA PHE A 457 -5.52 38.39 -2.95
C PHE A 457 -4.66 37.43 -2.09
N LEU A 458 -3.80 36.65 -2.75
CA LEU A 458 -2.68 35.83 -2.21
C LEU A 458 -3.00 34.68 -1.22
N ALA A 459 -3.78 33.68 -1.67
CA ALA A 459 -3.84 32.37 -1.00
C ALA A 459 -4.04 31.21 -2.01
N GLN A 460 -2.98 30.79 -2.71
CA GLN A 460 -2.93 29.50 -3.41
C GLN A 460 -2.45 28.44 -2.40
N PHE A 461 -3.30 27.53 -1.90
CA PHE A 461 -2.86 26.42 -1.04
C PHE A 461 -3.71 25.13 -1.25
N GLU A 462 -3.05 24.01 -1.59
CA GLU A 462 -3.47 23.23 -2.78
C GLU A 462 -3.28 21.68 -2.71
N ASP A 463 -2.43 21.13 -1.83
CA ASP A 463 -1.74 19.84 -2.13
C ASP A 463 -0.84 19.29 -0.99
N GLY A 464 -0.54 17.97 -1.01
CA GLY A 464 0.56 17.29 -0.29
C GLY A 464 0.15 16.27 0.79
N THR A 465 1.05 15.34 1.13
CA THR A 465 0.92 14.39 2.26
C THR A 465 2.00 14.68 3.29
N THR A 466 1.67 14.66 4.59
CA THR A 466 2.63 14.84 5.69
C THR A 466 2.78 13.58 6.53
N ASP A 467 3.92 13.47 7.19
CA ASP A 467 4.27 12.42 8.15
C ASP A 467 5.32 13.00 9.11
N VAL A 468 5.04 12.98 10.42
CA VAL A 468 5.91 13.60 11.41
C VAL A 468 5.71 13.03 12.81
N THR A 469 6.83 12.59 13.38
CA THR A 469 6.91 12.17 14.78
C THR A 469 7.56 13.23 15.66
N ARG A 470 7.02 13.42 16.88
CA ARG A 470 7.68 14.14 17.98
C ARG A 470 7.57 13.38 19.29
N THR A 471 8.64 13.43 20.06
CA THR A 471 8.71 12.83 21.40
C THR A 471 8.96 13.93 22.43
N TRP A 472 8.09 14.02 23.42
CA TRP A 472 8.08 15.02 24.47
C TRP A 472 8.17 14.37 25.85
N HIS A 473 8.52 15.18 26.84
CA HIS A 473 8.38 14.86 28.25
C HIS A 473 7.89 16.13 28.96
N PHE A 474 6.74 16.10 29.62
CA PHE A 474 6.10 17.30 30.19
C PHE A 474 6.50 17.57 31.66
N GLY A 475 7.24 16.66 32.29
CA GLY A 475 7.84 16.80 33.61
C GLY A 475 9.37 16.72 33.57
N GLN A 476 10.00 16.00 34.52
CA GLN A 476 11.45 15.79 34.54
C GLN A 476 11.84 14.40 33.98
N PRO A 477 12.47 14.32 32.80
CA PRO A 477 12.91 13.05 32.23
C PRO A 477 14.13 12.49 32.98
N THR A 478 14.23 11.17 33.01
CA THR A 478 15.37 10.42 33.55
C THR A 478 16.62 10.56 32.67
N GLU A 479 17.79 10.20 33.21
CA GLU A 479 19.05 10.22 32.45
C GLU A 479 19.06 9.21 31.30
N GLU A 480 18.34 8.09 31.43
CA GLU A 480 18.16 7.11 30.36
C GLU A 480 17.37 7.69 29.19
N GLU A 481 16.20 8.30 29.48
CA GLU A 481 15.33 8.89 28.47
C GLU A 481 16.04 10.01 27.70
N LYS A 482 16.77 10.89 28.42
CA LYS A 482 17.61 11.93 27.79
C LYS A 482 18.69 11.31 26.89
N ARG A 483 19.38 10.27 27.36
CA ARG A 483 20.43 9.59 26.58
C ARG A 483 19.83 9.01 25.29
N ALA A 484 18.75 8.25 25.40
CA ALA A 484 18.08 7.63 24.25
C ALA A 484 17.62 8.68 23.23
N ALA A 485 16.88 9.71 23.68
CA ALA A 485 16.42 10.80 22.82
C ALA A 485 17.58 11.51 22.12
N THR A 486 18.68 11.76 22.84
CA THR A 486 19.88 12.41 22.27
C THR A 486 20.55 11.54 21.20
N ARG A 487 20.62 10.21 21.40
CA ARG A 487 21.19 9.30 20.40
C ARG A 487 20.37 9.25 19.12
N VAL A 488 19.04 9.21 19.23
CA VAL A 488 18.14 9.28 18.07
C VAL A 488 18.31 10.62 17.35
N LEU A 489 18.35 11.74 18.08
CA LEU A 489 18.58 13.07 17.50
C LEU A 489 19.92 13.18 16.78
N GLN A 490 21.00 12.60 17.33
CA GLN A 490 22.31 12.55 16.67
C GLN A 490 22.23 11.83 15.33
N GLY A 491 21.54 10.68 15.26
CA GLY A 491 21.31 9.95 14.01
C GLY A 491 20.48 10.76 13.00
N HIS A 492 19.40 11.39 13.46
CA HIS A 492 18.55 12.23 12.62
C HIS A 492 19.34 13.37 11.97
N ILE A 493 20.11 14.14 12.76
CA ILE A 493 20.96 15.23 12.25
C ILE A 493 22.05 14.72 11.32
N ALA A 494 22.64 13.56 11.62
CA ALA A 494 23.69 12.98 10.79
C ALA A 494 23.18 12.65 9.38
N ILE A 495 21.93 12.19 9.24
CA ILE A 495 21.30 11.95 7.93
C ILE A 495 20.87 13.26 7.27
N ASP A 496 20.22 14.17 8.00
CA ASP A 496 19.72 15.45 7.48
C ASP A 496 20.84 16.35 6.91
N THR A 497 22.05 16.22 7.47
CA THR A 497 23.23 17.00 7.05
C THR A 497 24.22 16.21 6.18
N ALA A 498 23.88 14.97 5.81
CA ALA A 498 24.76 14.13 4.99
C ALA A 498 24.93 14.71 3.58
N VAL A 499 26.18 14.66 3.07
CA VAL A 499 26.49 14.99 1.68
C VAL A 499 26.99 13.72 0.99
N PHE A 500 26.30 13.32 -0.08
CA PHE A 500 26.58 12.10 -0.81
C PHE A 500 26.50 12.31 -2.33
N PRO A 501 27.19 11.49 -3.14
CA PRO A 501 27.07 11.56 -4.60
C PRO A 501 25.65 11.26 -5.10
N ASN A 502 25.28 11.90 -6.21
CA ASN A 502 24.04 11.53 -6.91
C ASN A 502 24.07 10.05 -7.32
N GLY A 503 22.97 9.33 -7.06
CA GLY A 503 22.85 7.90 -7.36
C GLY A 503 23.31 6.96 -6.24
N THR A 504 23.76 7.48 -5.10
CA THR A 504 23.89 6.69 -3.86
C THR A 504 22.52 6.14 -3.46
N THR A 505 22.46 4.84 -3.13
CA THR A 505 21.23 4.19 -2.66
C THR A 505 20.87 4.68 -1.27
N GLY A 506 19.57 4.65 -0.91
CA GLY A 506 19.12 5.07 0.43
C GLY A 506 19.44 4.07 1.55
N SER A 507 19.94 2.88 1.22
CA SER A 507 20.25 1.75 2.13
C SER A 507 21.56 1.89 2.89
#